data_AF-A0A9D4MXH8-F1
#
_entry.id   AF-A0A9D4MXH8-F1
#
_cell.length_a   1.000
_cell.length_b   1.000
_cell.length_c   1.000
_cell.angle_alpha   90.00
_cell.angle_beta   90.00
_cell.angle_gamma   90.00
#
_symmetry.space_group_name_H-M   'P 1'
#
loop_
_entity.id
_entity.type
_entity.pdbx_description
1 polymer ?
#
loop_
_entity_poly.entity_id
_entity_poly.type
_entity_poly.pdbx_seq_one_letter_code
_entity_poly.pdbx_strand_id
1 'polypeptide(L)' 'MLLDVAGNFHRIDDVKRGIEVMAMQKTNVLHLHLKDDEGWRLDIEGLQEFT' A
#
# COMPACT_ATOMS: atom_id res chain seq x y z
N MET A 1 3.54 -2.19 10.79
CA MET A 1 4.29 -1.31 9.86
C MET A 1 3.30 -0.40 9.15
N LEU A 2 3.61 0.89 8.98
CA LEU A 2 2.89 1.79 8.09
C LEU A 2 3.63 1.83 6.75
N LEU A 3 2.92 1.56 5.66
CA LEU A 3 3.46 1.72 4.31
C LEU A 3 2.57 2.72 3.57
N ASP A 4 3.15 3.87 3.23
CA ASP A 4 2.51 4.89 2.43
C ASP A 4 2.77 4.64 0.96
N VAL A 5 1.72 4.24 0.24
CA VAL A 5 1.78 4.02 -1.21
C VAL A 5 1.04 5.11 -2.01
N ALA A 6 0.45 6.06 -1.30
CA ALA A 6 -0.26 7.17 -1.91
C ALA A 6 0.72 8.22 -2.42
N GLY A 7 1.65 8.68 -1.57
CA GLY A 7 2.61 9.73 -1.91
C GLY A 7 3.63 9.33 -2.98
N ASN A 8 4.09 8.07 -2.96
CA ASN A 8 4.95 7.53 -4.01
C ASN A 8 4.49 6.12 -4.43
N PHE A 9 4.52 5.83 -5.72
CA PHE A 9 4.11 4.51 -6.20
C PHE A 9 5.15 3.43 -5.83
N HIS A 10 4.67 2.36 -5.20
CA HIS A 10 5.46 1.16 -4.93
C HIS A 10 5.01 0.00 -5.81
N ARG A 11 5.96 -0.70 -6.43
CA ARG A 11 5.64 -1.92 -7.17
C ARG A 11 5.19 -3.01 -6.20
N ILE A 12 4.31 -3.89 -6.66
CA ILE A 12 3.79 -5.02 -5.87
C ILE A 12 4.93 -5.88 -5.29
N ASP A 13 6.01 -6.09 -6.05
CA ASP A 13 7.15 -6.89 -5.60
C ASP A 13 7.86 -6.27 -4.39
N ASP A 14 7.93 -4.93 -4.32
CA ASP A 14 8.54 -4.22 -3.20
C ASP A 14 7.64 -4.27 -1.96
N VAL A 15 6.32 -4.17 -2.14
CA VAL A 15 5.34 -4.37 -1.04
C VAL A 15 5.46 -5.78 -0.47
N LYS A 16 5.53 -6.81 -1.34
CA LYS A 16 5.74 -8.21 -0.93
C LYS A 16 7.04 -8.40 -0.17
N ARG A 17 8.14 -7.78 -0.63
CA ARG A 17 9.42 -7.83 0.10
C ARG A 17 9.31 -7.20 1.50
N GLY A 18 8.54 -6.12 1.65
CA GLY A 18 8.22 -5.55 2.96
C GLY A 18 7.48 -6.52 3.87
N ILE A 19 6.51 -7.29 3.32
CA ILE A 19 5.77 -8.32 4.07
C ILE A 19 6.70 -9.46 4.52
N GLU A 20 7.64 -9.90 3.69
CA GLU A 20 8.64 -10.90 4.08
C GLU A 20 9.49 -10.42 5.28
N VAL A 21 9.91 -9.15 5.25
CA VAL A 21 10.64 -8.54 6.38
C VAL A 21 9.78 -8.47 7.64
N MET A 22 8.49 -8.11 7.51
CA MET A 22 7.55 -8.10 8.63
C MET A 22 7.36 -9.48 9.26
N ALA A 23 7.33 -10.53 8.44
CA ALA A 23 7.23 -11.91 8.89
C ALA A 23 8.46 -12.33 9.70
N MET A 24 9.68 -11.99 9.23
CA MET A 24 10.92 -12.22 9.98
C MET A 24 10.93 -11.52 11.34
N GLN A 25 10.31 -10.34 11.42
CA GLN A 25 10.19 -9.55 12.65
C GLN A 25 8.97 -9.92 13.52
N LYS A 26 8.19 -10.93 13.14
CA LYS A 26 6.97 -11.38 13.84
C LYS A 26 5.92 -10.28 14.02
N THR A 27 5.90 -9.30 13.12
CA THR A 27 4.84 -8.29 13.09
C THR A 27 3.68 -8.79 12.23
N ASN A 28 2.45 -8.51 12.64
CA ASN A 28 1.24 -9.06 12.03
C ASN A 28 0.26 -7.99 11.53
N VAL A 29 0.57 -6.70 11.70
CA VAL A 29 -0.29 -5.59 11.25
C VAL A 29 0.46 -4.76 10.20
N LEU A 30 -0.09 -4.76 8.98
CA LEU A 30 0.32 -3.89 7.88
C LEU A 30 -0.76 -2.83 7.68
N HIS A 31 -0.45 -1.59 8.07
CA HIS A 31 -1.29 -0.43 7.79
C HIS A 31 -0.89 0.11 6.42
N LEU A 32 -1.74 -0.11 5.40
CA LEU A 32 -1.55 0.42 4.05
C LEU A 32 -2.26 1.77 3.93
N HIS A 33 -1.49 2.83 3.71
CA HIS A 33 -2.03 4.15 3.41
C HIS A 33 -2.22 4.26 1.89
N LEU A 34 -3.46 4.06 1.42
CA LEU A 34 -3.79 3.88 0.00
C LEU A 34 -4.24 5.17 -0.72
N LYS A 35 -4.54 6.23 0.03
CA LYS A 35 -5.01 7.52 -0.49
C LYS A 35 -4.36 8.66 0.29
N ASP A 36 -3.83 9.63 -0.42
CA ASP A 36 -3.46 10.95 0.11
C ASP A 36 -3.89 12.02 -0.90
N ASP A 37 -3.53 13.28 -0.71
CA ASP A 37 -3.82 14.36 -1.67
C ASP A 37 -3.03 14.20 -2.98
N GLU A 38 -1.91 13.49 -2.93
CA GLU A 38 -1.00 13.25 -4.05
C GLU A 38 -1.35 12.01 -4.89
N GLY A 39 -2.27 11.15 -4.42
CA GLY A 39 -2.62 9.94 -5.17
C GLY A 39 -3.69 9.05 -4.55
N TRP A 40 -4.33 8.26 -5.42
CA TRP A 40 -5.31 7.23 -5.10
C TRP A 40 -4.84 5.89 -5.71
N ARG A 41 -4.82 4.81 -4.91
CA ARG A 41 -4.21 3.53 -5.31
C ARG A 41 -5.14 2.32 -5.23
N LEU A 42 -6.42 2.54 -4.91
CA LEU A 42 -7.39 1.47 -4.73
C LEU A 42 -8.50 1.55 -5.77
N ASP A 43 -8.53 0.65 -6.73
CA ASP A 43 -9.68 0.58 -7.64
C ASP A 43 -10.96 0.24 -6.84
N ILE A 44 -11.99 1.07 -7.01
CA ILE A 44 -13.32 0.87 -6.41
C ILE A 44 -14.34 0.80 -7.54
N GLU A 45 -15.01 -0.34 -7.65
CA GLU A 45 -16.05 -0.56 -8.65
C GLU A 45 -17.14 0.51 -8.55
N GLY A 46 -17.48 1.14 -9.69
CA GLY A 46 -18.44 2.24 -9.77
C GLY A 46 -17.86 3.64 -9.52
N LEU A 47 -16.58 3.76 -9.20
CA LEU A 47 -15.86 5.02 -8.97
C LEU A 47 -14.63 5.12 -9.89
N GLN A 48 -14.89 5.09 -11.20
CA GLN A 48 -13.85 5.07 -12.25
C GLN A 48 -13.00 6.35 -12.32
N GLU A 49 -13.41 7.44 -11.67
CA GLU A 49 -12.69 8.72 -11.67
C GLU A 49 -11.41 8.71 -10.82
N PHE A 50 -11.21 7.67 -10.01
CA PHE A 50 -10.10 7.59 -9.07
C PHE A 50 -9.03 6.54 -9.42
N THR A 51 -9.15 5.83 -10.56
CA THR A 51 -8.20 4.76 -10.94
C THR A 51 -7.30 5.15 -12.11
#